data_AF-A0A7J9RM71-F1
#
_entry.id   AF-A0A7J9RM71-F1
#
_cell.length_a   1.000
_cell.length_b   1.000
_cell.length_c   1.000
_cell.angle_alpha   90.00
_cell.angle_beta   90.00
_cell.angle_gamma   90.00
#
_symmetry.space_group_name_H-M   'P 1'
#
loop_
_entity.id
_entity.type
_entity.pdbx_description
1 polymer ?
#
loop_
_entity_poly.entity_id
_entity_poly.type
_entity_poly.pdbx_seq_one_letter_code
_entity_poly.pdbx_strand_id
1 'polypeptide(L)'
;MRGGFRKGAGLDPKRLSQQMKKMGISLEEISDVEEVVIRTADAEIVFEDAIVTIMDASGSKMYQVTGTPVKRPRIGSDREPVLNIAQEDIEIVMDKTGCSETKAKAALLETNGDLAEAIFRLSE
;
A
#
# COMPACT_ATOMS: atom_id res chain seq x y z
N MET A 1 50.74 25.11 -22.20
CA MET A 1 49.82 24.05 -22.69
C MET A 1 48.46 24.26 -22.07
N ARG A 2 47.46 24.63 -22.87
CA ARG A 2 46.04 24.75 -22.51
C ARG A 2 45.29 23.55 -23.11
N GLY A 3 44.39 22.96 -22.34
CA GLY A 3 43.39 21.99 -22.81
C GLY A 3 42.94 21.14 -21.61
N GLY A 4 41.67 21.03 -21.25
CA GLY A 4 40.43 21.53 -21.81
C GLY A 4 39.33 20.73 -21.12
N PHE A 5 38.80 21.23 -20.00
CA PHE A 5 37.66 20.62 -19.32
C PHE A 5 36.42 20.83 -20.18
N ARG A 6 35.93 19.76 -20.80
CA ARG A 6 34.61 19.73 -21.46
C ARG A 6 33.53 19.76 -20.38
N LYS A 7 32.97 20.95 -20.10
CA LYS A 7 31.67 21.07 -19.43
C LYS A 7 30.63 20.49 -20.37
N GLY A 8 30.00 19.39 -19.95
CA GLY A 8 28.89 18.76 -20.66
C GLY A 8 27.82 19.80 -20.97
N ALA A 9 27.36 19.78 -22.22
CA ALA A 9 26.21 20.54 -22.66
C ALA A 9 24.97 20.05 -21.91
N GLY A 10 24.66 20.67 -20.77
CA GLY A 10 23.37 20.52 -20.12
C GLY A 10 22.32 21.10 -21.06
N LEU A 11 21.53 20.22 -21.67
CA LEU A 11 20.36 20.62 -22.44
C LEU A 11 19.48 21.52 -21.57
N ASP A 12 19.13 22.69 -22.09
CA ASP A 12 18.29 23.66 -21.41
C ASP A 12 16.90 23.04 -21.13
N PRO A 13 16.48 22.86 -19.87
CA PRO A 13 15.24 22.15 -19.52
C PRO A 13 13.99 22.79 -20.15
N LYS A 14 14.03 24.09 -20.46
CA LYS A 14 12.94 24.78 -21.17
C LYS A 14 12.80 24.31 -22.62
N ARG A 15 13.91 23.99 -23.29
CA ARG A 15 13.89 23.48 -24.67
C ARG A 15 13.36 22.04 -24.72
N LEU A 16 13.72 21.22 -23.73
CA LEU A 16 13.22 19.85 -23.62
C LEU A 16 11.70 19.83 -23.40
N SER A 17 11.19 20.66 -22.48
CA SER A 17 9.75 20.81 -22.23
C SER A 17 8.98 21.24 -23.48
N GLN A 18 9.51 22.19 -24.26
CA GLN A 18 8.90 22.62 -25.53
C GLN A 18 8.90 21.52 -26.60
N GLN A 19 9.94 20.70 -26.66
CA GLN A 19 9.98 19.54 -27.56
C GLN A 19 8.98 18.46 -27.14
N MET A 20 8.85 18.17 -25.84
CA MET A 20 7.88 17.19 -25.33
C MET A 20 6.43 17.60 -25.62
N LYS A 21 6.08 18.89 -25.44
CA LYS A 21 4.76 19.41 -25.81
C LYS A 21 4.44 19.21 -27.30
N LYS A 22 5.43 19.40 -28.18
CA LYS A 22 5.25 19.15 -29.64
C LYS A 22 5.04 17.67 -29.98
N MET A 23 5.48 16.76 -29.11
CA MET A 23 5.25 15.32 -29.23
C MET A 23 3.91 14.89 -28.62
N GLY A 24 3.08 15.83 -28.16
CA GLY A 24 1.80 15.54 -27.50
C GLY A 24 1.95 15.02 -26.08
N ILE A 25 3.11 15.23 -25.45
CA ILE A 25 3.35 14.86 -24.05
C ILE A 25 3.15 16.11 -23.19
N SER A 26 2.11 16.12 -22.35
CA SER A 26 1.88 17.16 -21.34
C SER A 26 2.28 16.67 -19.96
N LEU A 27 2.87 17.56 -19.15
CA LEU A 27 3.21 17.33 -17.76
C LEU A 27 2.55 18.43 -16.93
N GLU A 28 1.68 18.06 -16.01
CA GLU A 28 0.93 18.98 -15.16
C GLU A 28 0.97 18.49 -13.71
N GLU A 29 1.11 19.41 -12.77
CA GLU A 29 0.98 19.11 -11.34
C GLU A 29 -0.45 19.40 -10.91
N ILE A 30 -1.08 18.48 -10.17
CA ILE A 30 -2.40 18.68 -9.60
C ILE A 30 -2.22 19.47 -8.31
N SER A 31 -2.77 20.68 -8.24
CA SER A 31 -2.75 21.48 -7.03
C SER A 31 -3.81 21.01 -6.03
N ASP A 32 -3.57 21.29 -4.76
CA ASP A 32 -4.54 21.13 -3.67
C ASP A 32 -5.08 19.69 -3.52
N VAL A 33 -4.21 18.70 -3.69
CA VAL A 33 -4.58 17.29 -3.49
C VAL A 33 -4.72 17.00 -1.99
N GLU A 34 -5.95 16.75 -1.55
CA GLU A 34 -6.28 16.43 -0.16
C GLU A 34 -6.07 14.95 0.20
N GLU A 35 -6.18 14.04 -0.77
CA GLU A 35 -6.02 12.60 -0.49
C GLU A 35 -5.74 11.82 -1.78
N VAL A 36 -4.88 10.80 -1.70
CA VAL A 36 -4.81 9.71 -2.69
C VAL A 36 -5.03 8.38 -1.98
N VAL A 37 -6.05 7.64 -2.44
CA VAL A 37 -6.35 6.29 -1.92
C VAL A 37 -6.09 5.24 -2.99
N ILE A 38 -5.08 4.40 -2.77
CA ILE A 38 -4.83 3.22 -3.59
C ILE A 38 -5.50 2.03 -2.90
N ARG A 39 -6.63 1.59 -3.46
CA ARG A 39 -7.35 0.41 -2.97
C ARG A 39 -6.83 -0.85 -3.64
N THR A 40 -6.45 -1.82 -2.82
CA THR A 40 -6.12 -3.19 -3.23
C THR A 40 -7.20 -4.14 -2.72
N ALA A 41 -7.07 -5.43 -3.02
CA ALA A 41 -8.04 -6.43 -2.55
C ALA A 41 -8.12 -6.50 -1.01
N ASP A 42 -6.98 -6.31 -0.31
CA ASP A 42 -6.85 -6.57 1.13
C ASP A 42 -6.64 -5.30 1.97
N ALA A 43 -6.22 -4.21 1.33
CA ALA A 43 -5.80 -3.00 2.02
C ALA A 43 -6.04 -1.75 1.20
N GLU A 44 -6.11 -0.63 1.90
CA GLU A 44 -6.01 0.71 1.34
C GLU A 44 -4.66 1.32 1.72
N ILE A 45 -4.02 1.97 0.76
CA ILE A 45 -2.80 2.75 0.96
C ILE A 45 -3.22 4.20 0.76
N VAL A 46 -3.16 4.99 1.82
CA VAL A 46 -3.70 6.35 1.88
C VAL A 46 -2.56 7.35 2.01
N PHE A 47 -2.57 8.37 1.17
CA PHE A 47 -1.67 9.52 1.24
C PHE A 47 -2.52 10.76 1.57
N GLU A 48 -2.38 11.34 2.76
CA GLU A 48 -3.15 12.53 3.18
C GLU A 48 -2.57 13.83 2.59
N ASP A 49 -1.26 13.90 2.33
CA ASP A 49 -0.61 15.06 1.71
C ASP A 49 0.21 14.62 0.49
N ALA A 50 -0.48 14.29 -0.61
CA ALA A 50 0.14 13.75 -1.81
C ALA A 50 0.48 14.85 -2.82
N ILE A 51 1.70 14.82 -3.37
CA ILE A 51 2.04 15.58 -4.57
C ILE A 51 1.78 14.68 -5.77
N VAL A 52 0.87 15.09 -6.66
CA VAL A 52 0.47 14.31 -7.84
C VAL A 52 0.84 15.05 -9.12
N THR A 53 1.66 14.41 -9.95
CA THR A 53 1.97 14.89 -11.30
C THR A 53 1.32 13.97 -12.32
N ILE A 54 0.64 14.54 -13.31
CA ILE A 54 0.08 13.81 -14.44
C ILE A 54 0.93 14.03 -15.69
N MET A 55 1.26 12.93 -16.36
CA MET A 55 1.85 12.92 -17.69
C MET A 55 0.85 12.30 -18.67
N ASP A 56 0.38 13.08 -19.64
CA ASP A 56 -0.44 12.58 -20.74
C ASP A 56 0.46 12.27 -21.93
N ALA A 57 0.52 11.01 -22.36
CA ALA A 57 1.26 10.58 -23.53
C ALA A 57 0.36 9.73 -24.41
N SER A 58 0.01 10.25 -25.59
CA SER A 58 -0.72 9.49 -26.63
C SER A 58 -1.99 8.80 -26.14
N GLY A 59 -2.76 9.47 -25.26
CA GLY A 59 -4.04 8.97 -24.73
C GLY A 59 -3.91 8.07 -23.50
N SER A 60 -2.69 7.82 -23.01
CA SER A 60 -2.44 7.19 -21.71
C SER A 60 -2.00 8.23 -20.70
N LYS A 61 -2.74 8.32 -19.58
CA LYS A 61 -2.40 9.18 -18.45
C LYS A 61 -1.58 8.40 -17.44
N MET A 62 -0.37 8.86 -17.15
CA MET A 62 0.47 8.36 -16.07
C MET A 62 0.40 9.33 -14.90
N TYR A 63 0.16 8.82 -13.70
CA TYR A 63 0.14 9.59 -12.47
C TYR A 63 1.35 9.22 -11.62
N GLN A 64 2.15 10.22 -11.25
CA GLN A 64 3.22 10.08 -10.28
C GLN A 64 2.74 10.64 -8.95
N VAL A 65 2.63 9.77 -7.95
CA VAL A 65 2.20 10.13 -6.59
C VAL A 65 3.42 10.10 -5.68
N THR A 66 3.70 11.21 -5.01
CA THR A 66 4.80 11.34 -4.04
C THR A 66 4.23 11.76 -2.69
N GLY A 67 4.60 11.05 -1.62
CA GLY A 67 4.12 11.34 -0.27
C GLY A 67 4.49 10.22 0.70
N THR A 68 4.01 10.32 1.94
CA THR A 68 4.20 9.30 2.98
C THR A 68 2.88 8.55 3.20
N PRO A 69 2.73 7.31 2.71
CA PRO A 69 1.47 6.59 2.82
C PRO A 69 1.29 5.88 4.17
N VAL A 70 0.03 5.76 4.58
CA VAL A 70 -0.41 4.87 5.67
C VAL A 70 -1.21 3.72 5.07
N LYS A 71 -0.88 2.49 5.46
CA LYS A 71 -1.62 1.29 5.03
C LYS A 71 -2.67 0.94 6.09
N ARG A 72 -3.93 0.79 5.67
CA ARG A 72 -5.03 0.32 6.51
C ARG A 72 -5.76 -0.88 5.88
N PRO A 73 -6.35 -1.78 6.68
CA PRO A 73 -7.20 -2.85 6.16
C PRO A 73 -8.37 -2.28 5.35
N ARG A 74 -8.75 -2.96 4.27
CA ARG A 74 -9.92 -2.54 3.48
C ARG A 74 -11.21 -2.92 4.22
N ILE A 75 -12.00 -1.92 4.60
CA ILE A 75 -13.33 -2.14 5.18
C ILE A 75 -14.28 -2.54 4.03
N GLY A 76 -14.88 -3.74 4.11
CA GLY A 76 -15.83 -4.24 3.11
C GLY A 76 -15.22 -5.05 1.95
N SER A 77 -14.02 -5.60 2.09
CA SER A 77 -13.66 -6.77 1.30
C SER A 77 -14.39 -7.98 1.86
N ASP A 78 -15.07 -8.77 1.03
CA ASP A 78 -15.61 -10.10 1.38
C ASP A 78 -14.52 -11.14 1.74
N ARG A 79 -13.29 -10.67 1.95
CA ARG A 79 -12.20 -11.44 2.54
C ARG A 79 -12.32 -11.28 4.04
N GLU A 80 -12.49 -12.40 4.73
CA GLU A 80 -12.55 -12.47 6.18
C GLU A 80 -11.47 -11.57 6.79
N PRO A 81 -11.80 -10.78 7.83
CA PRO A 81 -10.80 -9.98 8.51
C PRO A 81 -9.65 -10.90 8.87
N VAL A 82 -8.44 -10.53 8.44
CA VAL A 82 -7.22 -11.19 8.91
C VAL A 82 -7.09 -10.80 10.37
N LEU A 83 -7.80 -11.50 11.24
CA LEU A 83 -7.67 -11.39 12.67
C LEU A 83 -6.21 -11.72 12.97
N ASN A 84 -5.50 -10.74 13.51
CA ASN A 84 -4.16 -10.94 14.02
C ASN A 84 -4.28 -11.69 15.34
N ILE A 85 -4.36 -13.01 15.26
CA ILE A 85 -4.32 -13.91 16.40
C ILE A 85 -2.92 -13.83 17.00
N ALA A 86 -2.79 -13.44 18.27
CA ALA A 86 -1.50 -13.42 18.94
C ALA A 86 -0.98 -14.85 19.13
N GLN A 87 0.33 -15.07 18.94
CA GLN A 87 0.93 -16.40 19.15
C GLN A 87 0.70 -16.90 20.58
N GLU A 88 0.72 -15.99 21.55
CA GLU A 88 0.49 -16.28 22.97
C GLU A 88 -0.93 -16.83 23.21
N ASP A 89 -1.95 -16.32 22.50
CA ASP A 89 -3.31 -16.87 22.58
C ASP A 89 -3.39 -18.28 22.01
N ILE A 90 -2.68 -18.54 20.90
CA ILE A 90 -2.60 -19.89 20.28
C ILE A 90 -1.97 -20.87 21.28
N GLU A 91 -0.88 -20.48 21.94
CA GLU A 91 -0.21 -21.28 22.96
C GLU A 91 -1.12 -21.58 24.15
N ILE A 92 -1.85 -20.59 24.66
CA ILE A 92 -2.81 -20.79 25.75
C ILE A 92 -3.90 -21.80 25.33
N VAL A 93 -4.46 -21.68 24.12
CA VAL A 93 -5.46 -22.63 23.64
C VAL A 93 -4.88 -24.04 23.52
N MET A 94 -3.69 -24.20 22.94
CA MET A 94 -3.01 -25.49 22.84
C MET A 94 -2.78 -26.11 24.22
N ASP A 95 -2.28 -25.34 25.17
CA ASP A 95 -1.96 -25.82 26.52
C ASP A 95 -3.23 -26.25 27.29
N LYS A 96 -4.37 -25.57 27.06
CA LYS A 96 -5.63 -25.88 27.74
C LYS A 96 -6.42 -27.01 27.10
N THR A 97 -6.32 -27.17 25.78
CA THR A 97 -7.16 -28.12 25.02
C THR A 97 -6.38 -29.32 24.49
N GLY A 98 -5.04 -29.26 24.51
CA GLY A 98 -4.17 -30.30 23.95
C GLY A 98 -4.23 -30.43 22.42
N CYS A 99 -4.85 -29.48 21.73
CA CYS A 99 -4.98 -29.52 20.27
C CYS A 99 -3.70 -29.06 19.56
N SER A 100 -3.63 -29.31 18.25
CA SER A 100 -2.53 -28.81 17.42
C SER A 100 -2.65 -27.31 17.18
N GLU A 101 -1.53 -26.64 16.93
CA GLU A 101 -1.45 -25.21 16.61
C GLU A 101 -2.44 -24.81 15.50
N THR A 102 -2.58 -25.66 14.48
CA THR A 102 -3.53 -25.47 13.38
C THR A 102 -4.98 -25.43 13.85
N LYS A 103 -5.36 -26.27 14.82
CA LYS A 103 -6.71 -26.30 15.40
C LYS A 103 -6.94 -25.14 16.35
N ALA A 104 -5.96 -24.81 17.19
CA ALA A 104 -6.01 -23.65 18.08
C ALA A 104 -6.20 -22.35 17.28
N LYS A 105 -5.42 -22.17 16.21
CA LYS A 105 -5.54 -21.01 15.32
C LYS A 105 -6.90 -20.96 14.61
N ALA A 106 -7.41 -22.08 14.14
CA ALA A 106 -8.73 -22.14 13.51
C ALA A 106 -9.85 -21.77 14.50
N ALA A 107 -9.82 -22.31 15.72
CA ALA A 107 -10.81 -21.99 16.75
C ALA A 107 -10.79 -20.51 17.13
N LEU A 108 -9.60 -19.90 17.27
CA LEU A 108 -9.47 -18.46 17.54
C LEU A 108 -9.96 -17.61 16.35
N LEU A 109 -9.79 -18.06 15.10
CA LEU A 109 -10.33 -17.37 13.93
C LEU A 109 -11.87 -17.42 13.92
N GLU A 110 -12.45 -18.60 14.13
CA GLU A 110 -13.90 -18.81 14.15
C GLU A 110 -14.61 -18.06 15.28
N THR A 111 -13.89 -17.79 16.37
CA THR A 111 -14.40 -17.09 17.56
C THR A 111 -14.04 -15.61 17.58
N ASN A 112 -13.53 -15.08 16.46
CA ASN A 112 -13.09 -13.68 16.33
C ASN A 112 -12.05 -13.25 17.38
N GLY A 113 -11.19 -14.18 17.83
CA GLY A 113 -10.16 -13.95 18.83
C GLY A 113 -10.63 -14.10 20.28
N ASP A 114 -11.84 -14.61 20.54
CA ASP A 114 -12.29 -14.90 21.90
C ASP A 114 -11.62 -16.18 22.43
N LEU A 115 -10.64 -16.00 23.31
CA LEU A 115 -9.87 -17.07 23.93
C LEU A 115 -10.74 -18.05 24.72
N ALA A 116 -11.74 -17.56 25.46
CA ALA A 116 -12.57 -18.41 26.32
C ALA A 116 -13.50 -19.28 25.48
N GLU A 117 -14.14 -18.68 24.47
CA GLU A 117 -14.99 -19.41 23.53
C GLU A 117 -14.18 -20.43 22.70
N ALA A 118 -12.96 -20.08 22.27
CA ALA A 118 -12.09 -20.98 21.53
C ALA A 118 -11.70 -22.21 22.37
N ILE A 119 -11.33 -22.00 23.63
CA ILE A 119 -11.02 -23.10 24.56
C ILE A 119 -12.26 -23.96 24.79
N PHE A 120 -13.41 -23.33 25.06
CA PHE A 120 -14.66 -24.05 25.32
C PHE A 120 -15.05 -24.97 24.16
N ARG A 121 -15.02 -24.47 22.92
CA ARG A 121 -15.33 -25.25 21.71
C ARG A 121 -14.43 -26.44 21.45
N LEU A 122 -13.16 -26.34 21.82
CA LEU A 122 -12.17 -27.41 21.63
C LEU A 122 -12.13 -28.41 22.78
N SER A 123 -12.81 -28.10 23.89
CA SER A 123 -12.87 -28.93 25.10
C SER A 123 -14.15 -29.77 25.21
N GLU A 124 -15.13 -29.55 24.32
CA GLU A 124 -16.26 -30.46 24.08
C GLU A 124 -15.90 -31.57 23.08
#